data_AF-W4VG80-F1
#
_entry.id   AF-W4VG80-F1
#
_cell.length_a   1.000
_cell.length_b   1.000
_cell.length_c   1.000
_cell.angle_alpha   90.00
_cell.angle_beta   90.00
_cell.angle_gamma   90.00
#
_symmetry.space_group_name_H-M   'P 1'
#
loop_
_entity.id
_entity.type
_entity.pdbx_description
1 polymer ?
#
loop_
_entity_poly.entity_id
_entity_poly.type
_entity_poly.pdbx_seq_one_letter_code
_entity_poly.pdbx_strand_id
1 'polypeptide(L)'
;MVIIIALNAIASFSLPSYSMAIAFRIILFGFMILSGLFGLYGIILGYIMINIHIVNLKSIGVPFSVPFAPTFFKDWEDLIFRAPVPVLTKRPEYMKTNDTQSTDRKKN
;
A
#
# COMPACT_ATOMS: atom_id res chain seq x y z
N MET A 1 17.85 17.10 -10.18
CA MET A 1 16.41 17.15 -10.50
C MET A 1 16.08 16.55 -11.87
N VAL A 2 16.77 16.93 -12.95
CA VAL A 2 16.50 16.39 -14.31
C VAL A 2 16.64 14.87 -14.40
N ILE A 3 17.67 14.28 -13.76
CA ILE A 3 17.90 12.82 -13.75
C ILE A 3 16.70 12.06 -13.18
N ILE A 4 16.16 12.52 -12.04
CA ILE A 4 15.04 11.88 -11.34
C ILE A 4 13.76 11.93 -12.20
N ILE A 5 13.51 13.06 -12.88
CA ILE A 5 12.34 13.22 -13.76
C ILE A 5 12.48 12.32 -15.00
N ALA A 6 13.67 12.23 -15.59
CA ALA A 6 13.93 11.36 -16.74
C ALA A 6 13.72 9.88 -16.39
N LEU A 7 14.22 9.43 -15.24
CA LEU A 7 13.99 8.06 -14.75
C LEU A 7 12.51 7.79 -14.50
N ASN A 8 11.78 8.72 -13.88
CA ASN A 8 10.35 8.57 -13.64
C ASN A 8 9.54 8.55 -14.95
N ALA A 9 9.95 9.31 -15.97
CA ALA A 9 9.33 9.28 -17.28
C ALA A 9 9.48 7.90 -17.95
N ILE A 10 10.68 7.31 -17.90
CA ILE A 10 10.92 5.95 -18.42
C ILE A 10 10.11 4.91 -17.62
N ALA A 11 10.10 5.00 -16.29
CA ALA A 11 9.33 4.09 -15.43
C ALA A 11 7.82 4.15 -15.68
N SER A 12 7.29 5.33 -16.05
CA SER A 12 5.87 5.50 -16.30
C SER A 12 5.33 4.71 -17.49
N PHE A 13 6.20 4.21 -18.39
CA PHE A 13 5.78 3.30 -19.47
C PHE A 13 5.37 1.91 -18.98
N SER A 14 5.74 1.52 -17.76
CA SER A 14 5.30 0.26 -17.15
C SER A 14 3.88 0.35 -16.58
N LEU A 15 3.33 1.55 -16.39
CA LEU A 15 2.00 1.74 -15.82
C LEU A 15 0.95 1.74 -16.94
N PRO A 16 -0.03 0.80 -16.94
CA PRO A 16 -1.07 0.76 -17.96
C PRO A 16 -2.10 1.90 -17.83
N SER A 17 -2.06 2.67 -16.73
CA SER A 17 -2.96 3.78 -16.44
C SER A 17 -2.24 5.12 -16.50
N TYR A 18 -2.62 5.95 -17.47
CA TYR A 18 -2.05 7.28 -17.66
C TYR A 18 -2.36 8.24 -16.49
N SER A 19 -3.58 8.16 -15.95
CA SER A 19 -4.00 8.96 -14.79
C SER A 19 -3.12 8.69 -13.57
N MET A 20 -2.70 7.43 -13.37
CA MET A 20 -1.81 7.05 -12.28
C MET A 20 -0.39 7.60 -12.47
N ALA A 21 0.13 7.58 -13.70
CA ALA A 21 1.43 8.16 -14.01
C ALA A 21 1.49 9.68 -13.75
N ILE A 22 0.42 10.41 -14.11
CA ILE A 22 0.33 11.86 -13.81
C ILE A 22 0.29 12.11 -12.30
N ALA A 23 -0.51 11.34 -11.55
CA ALA A 23 -0.61 11.49 -10.11
C ALA A 23 0.75 11.36 -9.41
N PHE A 24 1.57 10.38 -9.81
CA PHE A 24 2.93 10.22 -9.28
C PHE A 24 3.84 11.42 -9.60
N ARG A 25 3.72 12.02 -10.78
CA ARG A 25 4.49 13.24 -11.14
C ARG A 25 4.11 14.42 -10.24
N ILE A 26 2.82 14.61 -9.96
CA ILE A 26 2.33 15.69 -9.09
C ILE A 26 2.89 15.54 -7.67
N ILE A 27 2.89 14.32 -7.12
CA ILE A 27 3.45 14.03 -5.80
C ILE A 27 4.94 14.37 -5.76
N LEU A 28 5.72 13.99 -6.77
CA LEU A 28 7.15 14.27 -6.87
C LEU A 28 7.46 15.78 -6.95
N PHE A 29 6.66 16.56 -7.69
CA PHE A 29 6.79 18.02 -7.68
C PHE A 29 6.47 18.59 -6.30
N GLY A 30 5.47 18.05 -5.58
CA GLY A 30 5.22 18.40 -4.18
C GLY A 30 6.44 18.17 -3.30
N PHE A 31 7.06 16.98 -3.37
CA PHE A 31 8.29 16.69 -2.65
C PHE A 31 9.46 17.61 -3.03
N MET A 32 9.56 18.02 -4.29
CA MET A 32 10.59 18.97 -4.72
C MET A 32 10.41 20.33 -4.05
N ILE A 33 9.18 20.84 -3.94
CA ILE A 33 8.88 22.10 -3.25
C ILE A 33 9.18 21.97 -1.75
N LEU A 34 8.71 20.91 -1.10
CA LEU A 34 8.97 20.67 0.33
C LEU A 34 10.47 20.54 0.61
N SER A 35 11.20 19.84 -0.26
CA SER A 35 12.66 19.71 -0.18
C SER A 35 13.38 21.04 -0.42
N GLY A 36 12.86 21.91 -1.28
CA GLY A 36 13.46 23.22 -1.55
C GLY A 36 13.33 24.17 -0.35
N LEU A 37 12.22 24.12 0.37
CA LEU A 37 11.94 25.01 1.50
C LEU A 37 12.57 24.52 2.82
N PHE A 38 12.47 23.22 3.11
CA PHE A 38 12.87 22.64 4.39
C PHE A 38 13.99 21.59 4.28
N GLY A 39 14.54 21.35 3.08
CA GLY A 39 15.57 20.34 2.87
C GLY A 39 15.07 18.91 3.13
N LEU A 40 15.94 18.07 3.71
CA LEU A 40 15.60 16.69 4.10
C LEU A 40 14.42 16.61 5.06
N TYR A 41 14.26 17.60 5.95
CA TYR A 41 13.15 17.62 6.90
C TYR A 41 11.78 17.69 6.18
N GLY A 42 11.69 18.49 5.12
CA GLY A 42 10.49 18.59 4.29
C GLY A 42 10.14 17.27 3.59
N ILE A 43 11.15 16.52 3.15
CA ILE A 43 10.94 15.20 2.54
C ILE A 43 10.37 14.22 3.57
N ILE A 44 10.92 14.18 4.78
CA ILE A 44 10.43 13.30 5.85
C ILE A 44 8.98 13.63 6.22
N LEU A 45 8.65 14.92 6.38
CA LEU A 45 7.28 15.34 6.66
C LEU A 45 6.32 15.00 5.53
N GLY A 46 6.70 15.26 4.27
CA GLY A 46 5.89 14.87 3.11
C GLY A 46 5.66 13.36 3.04
N TYR A 47 6.68 12.57 3.41
CA TYR A 47 6.60 11.12 3.46
C TYR A 47 5.65 10.62 4.55
N ILE A 48 5.67 11.23 5.73
CA ILE A 48 4.71 10.91 6.78
C ILE A 48 3.28 11.28 6.34
N MET A 49 3.11 12.45 5.73
CA MET A 49 1.81 12.94 5.25
C MET A 49 1.19 12.00 4.21
N ILE A 50 1.97 11.52 3.23
CA ILE A 50 1.47 10.58 2.23
C ILE A 50 1.09 9.23 2.87
N ASN A 51 1.85 8.75 3.85
CA ASN A 51 1.52 7.51 4.56
C ASN A 51 0.19 7.62 5.32
N ILE A 52 -0.03 8.73 6.03
CA ILE A 52 -1.30 8.99 6.73
C ILE A 52 -2.46 9.02 5.72
N HIS A 53 -2.27 9.64 4.55
CA HIS A 53 -3.29 9.68 3.51
C HIS A 53 -3.65 8.26 3.01
N ILE A 54 -2.65 7.41 2.77
CA ILE A 54 -2.85 6.03 2.30
C ILE A 54 -3.59 5.19 3.35
N VAL A 55 -3.28 5.34 4.63
CA VAL A 55 -3.97 4.62 5.72
C VAL A 55 -5.45 5.00 5.83
N ASN A 56 -5.80 6.25 5.53
CA ASN A 56 -7.19 6.70 5.55
C ASN A 56 -7.98 6.28 4.30
N LEU A 57 -7.30 5.92 3.20
CA LEU A 57 -7.96 5.43 1.99
C LEU A 57 -8.54 4.03 2.26
N LYS A 58 -9.86 3.91 2.05
CA LYS A 58 -10.60 2.66 2.19
C LYS A 58 -10.94 2.14 0.79
N SER A 59 -10.49 0.93 0.45
CA SER A 59 -10.87 0.24 -0.78
C SER A 59 -11.95 -0.79 -0.45
N ILE A 60 -13.16 -0.63 -1.01
CA ILE A 60 -14.28 -1.60 -0.88
C ILE A 60 -14.46 -2.10 0.56
N GLY A 61 -14.56 -1.17 1.52
CA GLY A 61 -14.84 -1.50 2.90
C GLY A 61 -13.66 -2.00 3.74
N VAL A 62 -12.46 -2.16 3.16
CA VAL A 62 -11.22 -2.49 3.88
C VAL A 62 -10.17 -1.38 3.71
N PRO A 63 -9.38 -1.03 4.74
CA PRO A 63 -8.29 -0.06 4.59
C PRO A 63 -7.28 -0.50 3.52
N PHE A 64 -6.77 0.43 2.73
CA PHE A 64 -5.81 0.12 1.67
C PHE A 64 -4.49 -0.44 2.22
N SER A 65 -4.15 -0.09 3.47
CA SER A 65 -2.93 -0.52 4.15
C SER A 65 -3.08 -1.80 4.98
N VAL A 66 -4.14 -2.60 4.82
CA VAL A 66 -4.26 -3.90 5.50
C VAL A 66 -3.10 -4.82 5.02
N PRO A 67 -2.32 -5.47 5.92
CA PRO A 67 -2.43 -5.64 7.38
C PRO A 67 -1.49 -4.74 8.23
N PHE A 68 -0.88 -3.71 7.63
CA PHE A 68 -0.07 -2.71 8.34
C PHE A 68 -0.95 -1.78 9.19
N ALA A 69 -2.15 -1.47 8.72
CA ALA A 69 -3.19 -0.75 9.45
C ALA A 69 -4.57 -1.23 8.96
N PRO A 70 -5.37 -1.95 9.78
CA PRO A 70 -5.21 -2.28 11.19
C PRO A 70 -4.15 -3.36 11.41
N THR A 71 -3.33 -3.23 12.45
CA THR A 71 -2.23 -4.14 12.75
C THR A 71 -2.73 -5.51 13.23
N PHE A 72 -2.80 -6.47 12.31
CA PHE A 72 -3.03 -7.88 12.65
C PHE A 72 -1.68 -8.61 12.57
N PHE A 73 -0.94 -8.70 13.69
CA PHE A 73 0.37 -9.36 13.73
C PHE A 73 0.34 -10.80 13.21
N LYS A 74 -0.81 -11.47 13.30
CA LYS A 74 -1.03 -12.85 12.82
C LYS A 74 -1.13 -12.96 11.29
N ASP A 75 -1.48 -11.87 10.61
CA ASP A 75 -1.58 -11.80 9.14
C ASP A 75 -0.26 -11.31 8.50
N TRP A 76 0.75 -10.94 9.30
CA TRP A 76 2.08 -10.53 8.79
C TRP A 76 2.89 -11.72 8.28
N GLU A 77 2.78 -12.89 8.91
CA GLU A 77 3.41 -14.12 8.41
C GLU A 77 2.84 -14.52 7.05
N ASP A 78 1.52 -14.45 6.86
CA ASP A 78 0.87 -14.75 5.57
C ASP A 78 1.20 -13.71 4.46
N LEU A 79 1.60 -12.48 4.84
CA LEU A 79 2.02 -11.44 3.90
C LEU A 79 3.46 -11.64 3.41
N ILE A 80 4.38 -11.97 4.32
CA ILE A 80 5.81 -12.17 4.01
C ILE A 80 6.03 -13.55 3.39
N PHE A 81 5.35 -14.58 3.92
CA PHE A 81 5.33 -15.94 3.40
C PHE A 81 3.94 -16.23 2.84
N ARG A 82 3.69 -15.80 1.60
CA ARG A 82 2.42 -16.07 0.93
C ARG A 82 2.24 -17.57 0.68
N ALA A 83 1.52 -18.23 1.58
CA ALA A 83 1.11 -19.62 1.42
C ALA A 83 0.14 -19.76 0.23
N PRO A 84 0.20 -20.87 -0.52
CA PRO A 84 -0.71 -21.10 -1.63
C PRO A 84 -2.17 -21.22 -1.13
N VAL A 85 -3.10 -20.63 -1.90
CA VAL A 85 -4.54 -20.53 -1.58
C VAL A 85 -5.20 -21.82 -1.07
N PRO A 86 -4.86 -23.04 -1.54
CA PRO A 86 -5.47 -24.28 -1.06
C PRO A 86 -5.12 -24.66 0.40
N VAL A 87 -4.08 -24.05 0.99
CA VAL A 87 -3.59 -24.36 2.35
C VAL A 87 -4.16 -23.38 3.39
N LEU A 88 -4.66 -22.23 2.93
CA LEU A 88 -5.25 -21.19 3.77
C LEU A 88 -6.62 -21.65 4.31
N THR A 89 -6.61 -22.24 5.50
CA THR A 89 -7.81 -22.76 6.16
C THR A 89 -8.54 -21.67 6.97
N LYS A 90 -7.82 -20.62 7.38
CA LYS A 90 -8.35 -19.52 8.19
C LYS A 90 -8.64 -18.30 7.30
N ARG A 91 -9.78 -17.64 7.51
CA ARG A 91 -10.09 -16.38 6.83
C ARG A 91 -9.29 -15.24 7.46
N PRO A 92 -8.74 -14.30 6.66
CA PRO A 92 -8.06 -13.13 7.18
C PRO A 92 -8.93 -12.30 8.11
N GLU A 93 -8.33 -11.79 9.19
CA GLU A 93 -9.06 -11.17 10.31
C GLU A 93 -9.64 -9.80 9.93
N TYR A 94 -9.06 -9.14 8.92
CA TYR A 94 -9.53 -7.87 8.39
C TYR A 94 -10.91 -7.92 7.72
N MET A 95 -11.41 -9.10 7.33
CA MET A 95 -12.74 -9.24 6.70
C MET A 95 -13.90 -9.21 7.70
N LYS A 96 -13.61 -9.22 9.02
CA LYS A 96 -14.63 -9.21 10.10
C LYS A 96 -15.80 -10.17 9.85
N THR A 97 -15.51 -11.39 9.40
CA THR A 97 -16.54 -12.42 9.13
C THR A 97 -16.89 -13.16 10.42
N ASN A 98 -18.18 -13.46 10.64
CA ASN A 98 -18.65 -14.24 11.80
C ASN A 98 -18.11 -15.69 11.82
N ASP A 99 -17.75 -16.20 10.64
CA ASP A 99 -17.16 -17.52 10.44
C ASP A 99 -15.68 -17.38 10.08
N THR A 100 -14.83 -17.89 10.98
CA THR A 100 -13.37 -17.75 10.97
C THR A 100 -12.67 -18.79 10.09
N GLN A 101 -13.37 -19.83 9.63
CA GLN A 101 -12.80 -20.89 8.79
C GLN A 101 -13.27 -20.77 7.34
N SER A 102 -12.32 -20.77 6.39
CA SER A 102 -12.64 -20.72 4.96
C SER A 102 -13.02 -22.09 4.41
N THR A 103 -12.59 -23.16 5.07
CA THR A 103 -12.82 -24.55 4.66
C THR A 103 -13.25 -25.36 5.88
N ASP A 104 -14.45 -25.93 5.82
CA ASP A 104 -14.87 -26.96 6.77
C ASP A 104 -14.06 -28.23 6.49
N ARG A 105 -12.95 -28.37 7.22
CA ARG A 105 -12.18 -29.62 7.27
C ARG A 105 -12.76 -30.58 8.32
N LYS A 106 -14.07 -30.53 8.61
CA LYS A 106 -14.80 -31.59 9.33
C LYS A 106 -15.61 -32.42 8.34
N LYS A 107 -14.91 -33.20 7.51
CA LYS A 107 -15.44 -34.49 7.04
C LYS A 107 -14.35 -35.44 6.53
N ASN A 108 -13.76 -36.17 7.47
CA ASN A 108 -13.62 -37.63 7.53
C ASN A 108 -12.70 -37.99 8.71
#